data_AF-A0A960F5B2-F1
#
_entry.id   AF-A0A960F5B2-F1
#
_cell.length_a   1.000
_cell.length_b   1.000
_cell.length_c   1.000
_cell.angle_alpha   90.00
_cell.angle_beta   90.00
_cell.angle_gamma   90.00
#
_symmetry.space_group_name_H-M   'P 1'
#
loop_
_entity.id
_entity.type
_entity.pdbx_description
1 polymer ?
#
loop_
_entity_poly.entity_id
_entity_poly.type
_entity_poly.pdbx_seq_one_letter_code
_entity_poly.pdbx_strand_id
1 'polypeptide(L)'
;MEPAERRRVLDALGLREPRPWAGSFWLLTTLSATVAAMGLSSDSAAVVIGAMLLAPLMTPVMAMAASITMAMPRRLWWSFVTVVVASTWSVAISYLLGLLLPDGSLSGEILARTRPDLRDLVVALAAGAAGAYATAKEDV
;
A
#
# COMPACT_ATOMS: atom_id res chain seq x y z
N MET A 1 -24.67 -2.67 -14.08
CA MET A 1 -23.41 -2.03 -14.49
C MET A 1 -23.49 -1.75 -15.96
N GLU A 2 -23.52 -0.47 -16.30
CA GLU A 2 -23.43 0.01 -17.68
C GLU A 2 -22.07 -0.41 -18.29
N PRO A 3 -21.98 -0.67 -19.61
CA PRO A 3 -20.72 -1.02 -20.27
C PRO A 3 -19.63 0.05 -20.12
N ALA A 4 -20.01 1.31 -19.98
CA ALA A 4 -19.10 2.44 -19.77
C ALA A 4 -18.53 2.49 -18.34
N GLU A 5 -19.37 2.23 -17.35
CA GLU A 5 -19.01 2.18 -15.92
C GLU A 5 -18.04 1.04 -15.63
N ARG A 6 -18.31 -0.15 -16.21
CA ARG A 6 -17.39 -1.29 -16.14
C ARG A 6 -16.02 -0.99 -16.75
N ARG A 7 -15.96 -0.08 -17.72
CA ARG A 7 -14.71 0.30 -18.40
C ARG A 7 -13.87 1.22 -17.51
N ARG A 8 -14.50 2.18 -16.84
CA ARG A 8 -13.84 3.10 -15.90
C ARG A 8 -13.27 2.39 -14.68
N VAL A 9 -14.02 1.47 -14.08
CA VAL A 9 -13.53 0.67 -12.94
C VAL A 9 -12.29 -0.16 -13.33
N LEU A 10 -12.28 -0.74 -14.54
CA LEU A 10 -11.12 -1.47 -15.04
C LEU A 10 -9.90 -0.56 -15.28
N ASP A 11 -10.13 0.69 -15.69
CA ASP A 11 -9.08 1.68 -15.93
C ASP A 11 -8.55 2.25 -14.59
N ALA A 12 -9.43 2.53 -13.62
CA ALA A 12 -9.08 2.95 -12.26
C ALA A 12 -8.27 1.87 -11.51
N LEU A 13 -8.55 0.59 -11.76
CA LEU A 13 -7.78 -0.54 -11.27
C LEU A 13 -6.47 -0.79 -12.05
N GLY A 14 -6.13 0.07 -13.03
CA GLY A 14 -4.88 -0.01 -13.80
C GLY A 14 -4.80 -1.26 -14.68
N LEU A 15 -5.94 -1.85 -15.06
CA LEU A 15 -5.95 -3.11 -15.78
C LEU A 15 -5.72 -2.93 -17.29
N ARG A 16 -6.01 -1.77 -17.90
CA ARG A 16 -5.91 -1.57 -19.36
C ARG A 16 -4.76 -0.69 -19.87
N GLU A 17 -4.31 0.33 -19.14
CA GLU A 17 -3.35 1.33 -19.66
C GLU A 17 -1.88 1.05 -19.25
N PRO A 18 -0.89 1.32 -20.12
CA PRO A 18 0.54 1.21 -19.81
C PRO A 18 0.95 2.27 -18.79
N ARG A 19 1.43 1.82 -17.62
CA ARG A 19 1.73 2.57 -16.38
C ARG A 19 2.47 3.92 -16.59
N PRO A 20 1.79 5.08 -16.76
CA PRO A 20 2.46 6.39 -16.88
C PRO A 20 2.96 6.92 -15.54
N TRP A 21 2.42 6.36 -14.46
CA TRP A 21 2.63 6.71 -13.06
C TRP A 21 3.72 5.89 -12.36
N ALA A 22 4.45 5.02 -13.08
CA ALA A 22 5.48 4.18 -12.46
C ALA A 22 6.58 5.00 -11.77
N GLY A 23 6.99 6.13 -12.36
CA GLY A 23 7.97 7.05 -11.75
C GLY A 23 7.45 7.64 -10.43
N SER A 24 6.23 8.19 -10.45
CA SER A 24 5.58 8.72 -9.24
C SER A 24 5.35 7.64 -8.18
N PHE A 25 4.99 6.43 -8.58
CA PHE A 25 4.81 5.29 -7.67
C PHE A 25 6.09 4.96 -6.90
N TRP A 26 7.22 4.81 -7.60
CA TRP A 26 8.51 4.50 -6.96
C TRP A 26 9.02 5.66 -6.11
N LEU A 27 8.84 6.90 -6.58
CA LEU A 27 9.19 8.10 -5.83
C LEU A 27 8.39 8.19 -4.53
N LEU A 28 7.06 8.10 -4.59
CA LEU A 28 6.18 8.17 -3.42
C LEU A 28 6.42 7.00 -2.46
N THR A 29 6.66 5.79 -2.96
CA THR A 29 7.03 4.64 -2.12
C THR A 29 8.32 4.89 -1.37
N THR A 30 9.33 5.45 -2.04
CA THR A 30 10.62 5.78 -1.43
C THR A 30 10.48 6.90 -0.40
N LEU A 31 9.75 7.97 -0.72
CA LEU A 31 9.50 9.08 0.20
C LEU A 31 8.69 8.63 1.42
N SER A 32 7.63 7.85 1.22
CA SER A 32 6.82 7.29 2.30
C SER A 32 7.65 6.40 3.23
N ALA A 33 8.50 5.52 2.69
CA ALA A 33 9.39 4.69 3.50
C ALA A 33 10.36 5.53 4.36
N THR A 34 10.95 6.57 3.77
CA THR A 34 11.86 7.48 4.49
C THR A 34 11.13 8.25 5.60
N VAL A 35 9.94 8.80 5.31
CA VAL A 35 9.13 9.52 6.31
C VAL A 35 8.67 8.57 7.41
N ALA A 36 8.29 7.34 7.09
CA ALA A 36 7.91 6.33 8.07
C ALA A 36 9.09 5.96 8.98
N ALA A 37 10.29 5.74 8.42
CA ALA A 37 11.48 5.43 9.20
C ALA A 37 11.84 6.54 10.19
N MET A 38 11.80 7.81 9.74
CA MET A 38 12.04 8.98 10.60
C MET A 38 10.91 9.21 11.62
N GLY A 39 9.67 8.94 11.25
CA GLY A 39 8.52 9.02 12.16
C GLY A 39 8.60 7.98 13.29
N LEU A 40 9.03 6.76 12.96
CA LEU A 40 9.27 5.71 13.94
C LEU A 40 10.46 6.04 14.85
N SER A 41 11.56 6.55 14.31
CA SER A 41 12.73 6.92 15.13
C SER A 41 12.46 8.09 16.07
N SER A 42 11.53 8.99 15.71
CA SER A 42 11.11 10.12 16.54
C SER A 42 9.90 9.83 17.44
N ASP A 43 9.45 8.57 17.49
CA ASP A 43 8.27 8.11 18.26
C ASP A 43 6.99 8.93 17.97
N SER A 44 6.81 9.33 16.70
CA SER A 44 5.72 10.22 16.27
C SER A 44 4.67 9.49 15.43
N ALA A 45 3.60 9.05 16.08
CA ALA A 45 2.46 8.39 15.42
C ALA A 45 1.87 9.24 14.28
N ALA A 46 1.80 10.56 14.45
CA ALA A 46 1.24 11.47 13.44
C ALA A 46 2.05 11.47 12.13
N VAL A 47 3.38 11.46 12.22
CA VAL A 47 4.27 11.40 11.04
C VAL A 47 4.14 10.04 10.35
N VAL A 48 4.05 8.96 11.13
CA VAL A 48 3.86 7.60 10.60
C VAL A 48 2.52 7.47 9.85
N ILE A 49 1.44 8.05 10.38
CA ILE A 49 0.14 8.08 9.69
C ILE A 49 0.24 8.90 8.40
N GLY A 50 0.95 10.04 8.42
CA GLY A 50 1.22 10.83 7.22
C GLY A 50 1.94 10.02 6.13
N ALA A 51 2.91 9.19 6.51
CA ALA A 51 3.58 8.29 5.58
C ALA A 51 2.63 7.25 4.94
N MET A 52 1.67 6.72 5.71
CA MET A 52 0.66 5.77 5.20
C MET A 52 -0.22 6.39 4.10
N LEU A 53 -0.55 7.68 4.19
CA LEU A 53 -1.35 8.39 3.18
C LEU A 53 -0.59 8.64 1.87
N LEU A 54 0.74 8.76 1.94
CA LEU A 54 1.60 8.97 0.77
C LEU A 54 1.79 7.70 -0.06
N ALA A 55 1.72 6.52 0.56
CA ALA A 55 2.10 5.25 -0.07
C ALA A 55 1.08 4.82 -1.14
N PRO A 56 1.47 4.72 -2.42
CA PRO A 56 0.55 4.38 -3.51
C PRO A 56 0.33 2.85 -3.66
N LEU A 57 0.44 2.11 -2.56
CA LEU A 57 0.35 0.63 -2.56
C LEU A 57 -1.08 0.11 -2.64
N MET A 58 -2.07 0.95 -2.33
CA MET A 58 -3.47 0.54 -2.34
C MET A 58 -3.94 0.12 -3.74
N THR A 59 -3.53 0.83 -4.79
CA THR A 59 -3.91 0.54 -6.17
C THR A 59 -3.48 -0.86 -6.66
N PRO A 60 -2.20 -1.29 -6.56
CA PRO A 60 -1.82 -2.64 -6.98
C PRO A 60 -2.47 -3.75 -6.12
N VAL A 61 -2.74 -3.50 -4.84
CA VAL A 61 -3.47 -4.44 -3.97
C VAL A 61 -4.92 -4.60 -4.45
N MET A 62 -5.62 -3.51 -4.73
CA MET A 62 -6.99 -3.55 -5.27
C MET A 62 -7.03 -4.19 -6.67
N ALA A 63 -6.05 -3.90 -7.53
CA ALA A 63 -5.91 -4.53 -8.83
C ALA A 63 -5.70 -6.06 -8.73
N MET A 64 -4.97 -6.51 -7.71
CA MET A 64 -4.80 -7.94 -7.41
C MET A 64 -6.14 -8.58 -7.03
N ALA A 65 -6.88 -8.00 -6.07
CA ALA A 65 -8.19 -8.49 -5.64
C ALA A 65 -9.20 -8.57 -6.80
N ALA A 66 -9.25 -7.53 -7.65
CA ALA A 66 -10.10 -7.52 -8.82
C ALA A 66 -9.69 -8.59 -9.86
N SER A 67 -8.38 -8.80 -10.07
CA SER A 67 -7.88 -9.82 -11.00
C SER A 67 -8.23 -11.25 -10.55
N ILE A 68 -8.29 -11.51 -9.24
CA ILE A 68 -8.76 -12.79 -8.68
C ILE A 68 -10.26 -12.95 -9.01
N THR A 69 -11.07 -11.93 -8.72
CA THR A 69 -12.52 -11.95 -8.94
C THR A 69 -12.89 -12.12 -10.42
N MET A 70 -12.12 -11.52 -11.32
CA MET A 70 -12.32 -11.58 -12.77
C MET A 70 -11.60 -12.74 -13.46
N ALA A 71 -10.96 -13.65 -12.70
CA ALA A 71 -10.19 -14.79 -13.21
C ALA A 71 -9.14 -14.39 -14.29
N MET A 72 -8.37 -13.33 -14.03
CA MET A 72 -7.33 -12.82 -14.94
C MET A 72 -5.91 -13.17 -14.47
N PRO A 73 -5.41 -14.41 -14.71
CA PRO A 73 -4.17 -14.90 -14.10
C PRO A 73 -2.94 -14.09 -14.48
N ARG A 74 -2.87 -13.60 -15.73
CA ARG A 74 -1.75 -12.75 -16.18
C ARG A 74 -1.66 -11.47 -15.36
N ARG A 75 -2.78 -10.78 -15.13
CA ARG A 75 -2.81 -9.51 -14.37
C ARG A 75 -2.60 -9.74 -12.87
N LEU A 76 -3.16 -10.82 -12.34
CA LEU A 76 -2.90 -11.26 -10.97
C LEU A 76 -1.40 -11.39 -10.70
N TRP A 77 -0.67 -12.07 -11.58
CA TRP A 77 0.76 -12.27 -11.41
C TRP A 77 1.55 -10.95 -11.46
N TRP A 78 1.23 -10.05 -12.39
CA TRP A 78 1.86 -8.73 -12.47
C TRP A 78 1.57 -7.86 -11.24
N SER A 79 0.34 -7.83 -10.75
CA SER A 79 -0.03 -7.06 -9.56
C SER A 79 0.65 -7.64 -8.31
N PHE A 80 0.65 -8.96 -8.16
CA PHE A 80 1.35 -9.65 -7.07
C PHE A 80 2.84 -9.32 -7.04
N VAL A 81 3.54 -9.45 -8.17
CA VAL A 81 4.97 -9.09 -8.25
C VAL A 81 5.18 -7.61 -7.96
N THR A 82 4.30 -6.72 -8.41
CA THR A 82 4.41 -5.29 -8.12
C THR A 82 4.36 -5.02 -6.61
N VAL A 83 3.41 -5.65 -5.90
CA VAL A 83 3.30 -5.52 -4.44
C VAL A 83 4.55 -6.08 -3.74
N VAL A 84 5.01 -7.26 -4.13
CA VAL A 84 6.18 -7.92 -3.52
C VAL A 84 7.47 -7.10 -3.74
N VAL A 85 7.70 -6.60 -4.96
CA VAL A 85 8.89 -5.80 -5.28
C VAL A 85 8.83 -4.46 -4.55
N ALA A 86 7.68 -3.78 -4.53
CA ALA A 86 7.54 -2.51 -3.83
C ALA A 86 7.70 -2.66 -2.30
N SER A 87 7.16 -3.74 -1.73
CA SER A 87 7.30 -4.04 -0.30
C SER A 87 8.76 -4.37 0.05
N THR A 88 9.42 -5.24 -0.71
CA THR A 88 10.84 -5.54 -0.54
C THR A 88 11.72 -4.29 -0.68
N TRP A 89 11.41 -3.42 -1.65
CA TRP A 89 12.11 -2.16 -1.86
C TRP A 89 11.97 -1.22 -0.66
N SER A 90 10.76 -1.08 -0.11
CA SER A 90 10.50 -0.27 1.08
C SER A 90 11.27 -0.79 2.31
N VAL A 91 11.33 -2.11 2.49
CA VAL A 91 12.14 -2.74 3.55
C VAL A 91 13.62 -2.45 3.34
N ALA A 92 14.13 -2.55 2.11
CA ALA A 92 15.54 -2.27 1.80
C ALA A 92 15.92 -0.81 2.12
N ILE A 93 15.07 0.15 1.75
CA ILE A 93 15.28 1.57 2.08
C ILE A 93 15.27 1.77 3.60
N SER A 94 14.26 1.22 4.28
CA SER A 94 14.13 1.37 5.74
C SER A 94 15.33 0.75 6.47
N TYR A 95 15.82 -0.38 5.99
CA TYR A 95 17.03 -1.04 6.51
C TYR A 95 18.29 -0.18 6.30
N LEU A 96 18.49 0.38 5.10
CA LEU A 96 19.61 1.27 4.82
C LEU A 96 19.56 2.51 5.70
N LEU A 97 18.39 3.14 5.86
CA LEU A 97 18.21 4.27 6.76
C LEU A 97 18.50 3.89 8.21
N GLY A 98 18.00 2.75 8.67
CA GLY A 98 18.27 2.23 10.02
C GLY A 98 19.76 2.01 10.29
N LEU A 99 20.55 1.64 9.28
CA LEU A 99 22.01 1.52 9.42
C LEU A 99 22.72 2.87 9.55
N LEU A 100 22.16 3.92 8.95
CA LEU A 100 22.67 5.30 9.06
C LEU A 100 22.27 5.98 10.37
N LEU A 101 21.21 5.49 11.04
CA LEU A 101 20.72 6.06 12.29
C LEU A 101 21.63 5.66 13.47
N PRO A 102 22.17 6.63 14.24
CA PRO A 102 23.07 6.34 15.37
C PRO A 102 22.36 5.68 16.57
N ASP A 103 21.07 5.97 16.73
CA ASP A 103 20.29 5.60 17.91
C ASP A 103 19.48 4.33 17.64
N GLY A 104 20.01 3.18 18.08
CA GLY A 104 19.36 1.88 17.97
C GLY A 104 18.24 1.63 18.99
N SER A 105 17.70 2.68 19.62
CA SER A 105 16.64 2.54 20.62
C SER A 105 15.30 2.21 19.95
N LEU A 106 14.65 1.15 20.40
CA LEU A 106 13.31 0.81 19.95
C LEU A 106 12.30 1.80 20.52
N SER A 107 11.71 2.63 19.67
CA SER A 107 10.61 3.54 20.02
C SER A 107 9.34 2.77 20.42
N GLY A 108 8.48 3.41 21.22
CA GLY A 108 7.20 2.82 21.63
C GLY A 108 6.31 2.47 20.44
N GLU A 109 6.34 3.31 19.40
CA GLU A 109 5.62 3.09 18.14
C GLU A 109 6.08 1.83 17.38
N ILE A 110 7.36 1.43 17.48
CA ILE A 110 7.88 0.19 16.86
C ILE A 110 7.37 -1.02 17.65
N LEU A 111 7.41 -0.95 18.97
CA LEU A 111 6.93 -2.01 19.86
C LEU A 111 5.41 -2.21 19.74
N ALA A 112 4.65 -1.13 19.55
CA ALA A 112 3.21 -1.18 19.35
C ALA A 112 2.83 -1.94 18.06
N ARG A 113 3.67 -1.88 17.00
CA ARG A 113 3.41 -2.53 15.70
C ARG A 113 3.94 -3.95 15.57
N THR A 114 4.66 -4.46 16.56
CA THR A 114 5.19 -5.85 16.58
C THR A 114 4.27 -6.84 17.29
N ARG A 115 3.17 -6.39 17.90
CA ARG A 115 2.20 -7.22 18.62
C ARG A 115 0.80 -7.10 18.01
N PRO A 116 0.55 -7.72 16.85
CA PRO A 116 -0.78 -7.74 16.27
C PRO A 116 -1.76 -8.48 17.19
N ASP A 117 -2.98 -7.96 17.31
CA ASP A 117 -4.08 -8.53 18.10
C ASP A 117 -5.28 -8.90 17.20
N LEU A 118 -6.23 -9.65 17.74
CA LEU A 118 -7.48 -10.02 17.04
C LEU A 118 -8.26 -8.78 16.55
N ARG A 119 -8.12 -7.66 17.27
CA ARG A 119 -8.69 -6.36 16.89
C ARG A 119 -8.16 -5.88 15.54
N ASP A 120 -6.88 -6.06 15.27
CA ASP A 120 -6.25 -5.65 14.01
C ASP A 120 -6.80 -6.47 12.83
N LEU A 121 -7.09 -7.74 13.06
CA LEU A 121 -7.70 -8.60 12.03
C LEU A 121 -9.12 -8.13 11.67
N VAL A 122 -9.94 -7.79 12.67
CA VAL A 122 -11.29 -7.24 12.44
C VAL A 122 -11.20 -5.93 11.65
N VAL A 123 -10.27 -5.05 12.01
CA VAL A 123 -10.03 -3.80 11.28
C VAL A 123 -9.58 -4.07 9.85
N ALA A 124 -8.66 -5.00 9.62
CA ALA A 124 -8.18 -5.35 8.29
C ALA A 124 -9.30 -5.88 7.37
N LEU A 125 -10.17 -6.74 7.90
CA LEU A 125 -11.33 -7.24 7.17
C LEU A 125 -12.33 -6.13 6.84
N ALA A 126 -12.65 -5.28 7.81
CA ALA A 126 -13.57 -4.16 7.61
C ALA A 126 -13.01 -3.14 6.60
N ALA A 127 -11.73 -2.78 6.70
CA ALA A 127 -11.06 -1.87 5.78
C ALA A 127 -10.98 -2.45 4.36
N GLY A 128 -10.71 -3.76 4.22
CA GLY A 128 -10.74 -4.44 2.93
C GLY A 128 -12.13 -4.41 2.29
N ALA A 129 -13.18 -4.67 3.06
CA ALA A 129 -14.56 -4.57 2.60
C ALA A 129 -14.93 -3.13 2.19
N ALA A 130 -14.53 -2.13 2.99
CA ALA A 130 -14.74 -0.72 2.70
C ALA A 130 -14.01 -0.29 1.42
N GLY A 131 -12.75 -0.69 1.25
CA GLY A 131 -11.97 -0.42 0.04
C GLY A 131 -12.59 -1.07 -1.21
N ALA A 132 -13.05 -2.32 -1.10
CA ALA A 132 -13.76 -3.00 -2.18
C ALA A 132 -15.08 -2.30 -2.54
N TYR A 133 -15.84 -1.85 -1.53
CA TYR A 133 -17.08 -1.12 -1.75
C TYR A 133 -16.84 0.24 -2.44
N ALA A 134 -15.90 1.03 -1.92
CA ALA A 134 -15.54 2.34 -2.48
C ALA A 134 -14.98 2.23 -3.92
N THR A 135 -14.27 1.14 -4.22
CA THR A 135 -13.75 0.92 -5.58
C THR A 135 -14.85 0.42 -6.54
N ALA A 136 -15.87 -0.26 -6.02
CA ALA A 136 -16.98 -0.77 -6.82
C ALA A 136 -18.09 0.26 -7.09
N LYS A 137 -18.17 1.32 -6.26
CA LYS A 137 -19.14 2.41 -6.40
C LYS A 137 -18.42 3.76 -6.32
N GLU A 138 -18.33 4.46 -7.45
CA GLU A 138 -17.70 5.78 -7.56
C GLU A 138 -18.51 6.94 -6.93
N ASP A 139 -19.75 6.68 -6.47
CA ASP A 139 -20.65 7.70 -5.90
C ASP A 139 -20.40 8.01 -4.40
N VAL A 140 -19.31 7.51 -3.79
CA VAL A 140 -18.96 7.69 -2.37
C VAL A 140 -17.52 8.15 -2.21
#